data_AF-A0A9D2A484-F1
#
_entry.id   AF-A0A9D2A484-F1
#
_cell.length_a   1.000
_cell.length_b   1.000
_cell.length_c   1.000
_cell.angle_alpha   90.00
_cell.angle_beta   90.00
_cell.angle_gamma   90.00
#
_symmetry.space_group_name_H-M   'P 1'
#
loop_
_entity.id
_entity.type
_entity.pdbx_description
1 polymer ?
#
loop_
_entity_poly.entity_id
_entity_poly.type
_entity_poly.pdbx_seq_one_letter_code
_entity_poly.pdbx_strand_id
1 'polypeptide(L)'
;MKLFQVNDNLDYAEDEHVKKNTFIGKEPSGGTLPTFKENKDKLPHPIWENHESVVGCYYKAWELAFGNLRKAKKEAGFVSDFIDTAFNGYLFMWD
;
A
#
# COMPACT_ATOMS: atom_id res chain seq x y z
N MET A 1 -1.18 -38.18 -0.05
CA MET A 1 -2.31 -37.24 -0.22
C MET A 1 -1.74 -35.96 -0.82
N LYS A 2 -2.03 -35.65 -2.09
CA LYS A 2 -1.60 -34.38 -2.70
C LYS A 2 -2.54 -33.30 -2.18
N LEU A 3 -2.00 -32.25 -1.56
CA LEU A 3 -2.76 -31.05 -1.24
C LEU A 3 -3.22 -30.40 -2.55
N PHE A 4 -4.45 -29.86 -2.57
CA PHE A 4 -4.96 -29.09 -3.71
C PHE A 4 -4.00 -27.94 -4.00
N GLN A 5 -3.52 -27.82 -5.24
CA GLN A 5 -2.68 -26.68 -5.62
C GLN A 5 -3.58 -25.47 -5.89
N VAL A 6 -3.16 -24.30 -5.42
CA VAL A 6 -3.82 -23.04 -5.77
C VAL A 6 -3.76 -22.92 -7.30
N ASN A 7 -4.93 -22.77 -7.93
CA ASN A 7 -5.14 -22.67 -9.39
C ASN A 7 -5.09 -23.97 -10.21
N ASP A 8 -5.24 -25.15 -9.60
CA ASP A 8 -5.22 -26.46 -10.30
C ASP A 8 -6.29 -26.65 -11.40
N ASN A 9 -7.31 -25.77 -11.46
CA ASN A 9 -8.42 -25.81 -12.43
C ASN A 9 -8.52 -24.55 -13.31
N LEU A 10 -7.49 -23.69 -13.33
CA LEU A 10 -7.43 -22.54 -14.22
C LEU A 10 -6.48 -22.88 -15.37
N ASP A 11 -7.04 -23.18 -16.54
CA ASP A 11 -6.27 -23.24 -17.78
C ASP A 11 -5.78 -21.81 -18.09
N TYR A 12 -4.57 -21.49 -17.65
CA TYR A 12 -3.94 -20.23 -17.97
C TYR A 12 -3.66 -20.19 -19.47
N ALA A 13 -4.40 -19.37 -20.20
CA ALA A 13 -4.07 -19.04 -21.58
C ALA A 13 -2.76 -18.23 -21.60
N GLU A 14 -1.85 -18.58 -22.51
CA GLU A 14 -0.67 -17.75 -22.73
C GLU A 14 -1.09 -16.38 -23.27
N ASP A 15 -0.57 -15.33 -22.63
CA ASP A 15 -0.82 -13.95 -23.01
C ASP A 15 0.52 -13.20 -23.22
N GLU A 16 0.69 -12.62 -24.40
CA GLU A 16 1.91 -11.89 -24.78
C GLU A 16 2.14 -10.61 -23.96
N HIS A 17 1.09 -10.04 -23.36
CA HIS A 17 1.19 -8.91 -22.44
C HIS A 17 1.71 -9.33 -21.07
N VAL A 18 1.39 -10.54 -20.61
CA VAL A 18 1.96 -11.10 -19.37
C VAL A 18 3.47 -11.23 -19.49
N LYS A 19 3.98 -11.65 -20.66
CA LYS A 19 5.43 -11.72 -20.95
C LYS A 19 6.14 -10.36 -20.86
N LYS A 20 5.40 -9.25 -20.97
CA LYS A 20 5.92 -7.88 -20.86
C LYS A 20 5.77 -7.29 -19.45
N ASN A 21 5.18 -8.02 -18.51
CA ASN A 21 4.94 -7.52 -17.17
C ASN A 21 6.24 -7.49 -16.35
N THR A 22 6.74 -6.28 -16.09
CA THR A 22 8.00 -6.05 -15.36
C THR A 22 7.89 -6.21 -13.84
N PHE A 23 6.70 -6.46 -13.31
CA PHE A 23 6.48 -6.73 -11.89
C PHE A 23 6.62 -8.21 -11.53
N ILE A 24 6.51 -9.11 -12.51
CA ILE A 24 6.67 -10.55 -12.27
C ILE A 24 8.09 -10.85 -11.79
N GLY A 25 8.21 -11.49 -10.62
CA GLY A 25 9.49 -11.84 -10.00
C GLY A 25 10.26 -10.65 -9.40
N LYS A 26 9.66 -9.46 -9.35
CA LYS A 26 10.29 -8.29 -8.72
C LYS A 26 10.29 -8.44 -7.20
N GLU A 27 11.42 -8.17 -6.58
CA GLU A 27 11.53 -8.19 -5.12
C GLU A 27 10.85 -6.96 -4.49
N PRO A 28 10.29 -7.08 -3.27
CA PRO A 28 9.72 -5.98 -2.54
C PRO A 28 10.65 -4.77 -2.44
N SER A 29 10.09 -3.57 -2.53
CA SER A 29 10.85 -2.34 -2.31
C SER A 29 11.52 -2.33 -0.93
N GLY A 30 12.85 -2.29 -0.91
CA GLY A 30 13.64 -2.11 0.30
C GLY A 30 13.46 -0.72 0.93
N GLY A 31 14.12 -0.48 2.06
CA GLY A 31 14.13 0.82 2.75
C GLY A 31 13.17 0.93 3.94
N THR A 32 13.31 2.00 4.71
CA THR A 32 12.49 2.28 5.89
C THR A 32 11.22 3.03 5.49
N LEU A 33 10.11 2.75 6.18
CA LEU A 33 8.89 3.52 6.01
C LEU A 33 9.12 4.96 6.49
N PRO A 34 8.63 5.98 5.76
CA PRO A 34 8.70 7.34 6.22
C PRO A 34 7.78 7.54 7.43
N THR A 35 8.17 8.43 8.35
CA THR A 35 7.31 8.81 9.46
C THR A 35 6.64 10.16 9.22
N PHE A 36 5.47 10.39 9.84
CA PHE A 36 4.80 11.68 9.78
C PHE A 36 5.69 12.81 10.31
N LYS A 37 6.38 12.57 11.44
CA LYS A 37 7.24 13.56 12.10
C LYS A 37 8.36 14.08 11.17
N GLU A 38 9.00 13.18 10.42
CA GLU A 38 10.11 13.53 9.52
C GLU A 38 9.65 14.17 8.20
N ASN A 39 8.37 14.02 7.85
CA ASN A 39 7.85 14.43 6.54
C ASN A 39 6.73 15.46 6.62
N LYS A 40 6.32 15.89 7.81
CA LYS A 40 5.25 16.88 8.01
C LYS A 40 5.49 18.15 7.20
N ASP A 41 6.73 18.64 7.17
CA ASP A 41 7.09 19.89 6.47
C ASP A 41 7.10 19.75 4.94
N LYS A 42 6.98 18.52 4.42
CA LYS A 42 6.84 18.25 2.98
C LYS A 42 5.37 18.17 2.55
N LEU A 43 4.44 18.14 3.50
CA LEU A 43 3.01 18.11 3.21
C LEU A 43 2.54 19.50 2.76
N PRO A 44 1.44 19.57 1.99
CA PRO A 44 0.78 20.85 1.75
C PRO A 44 0.46 21.56 3.07
N HIS A 45 0.68 22.87 3.11
CA HIS A 45 0.42 23.71 4.27
C HIS A 45 -0.92 24.44 4.06
N PRO A 46 -2.05 23.90 4.56
CA PRO A 46 -3.34 24.57 4.43
C PRO A 46 -3.34 25.87 5.23
N ILE A 47 -3.79 26.95 4.60
CA ILE A 47 -3.98 28.26 5.23
C ILE A 47 -5.47 28.53 5.24
N TRP A 48 -6.08 28.50 6.43
CA TRP A 48 -7.50 28.76 6.61
C TRP A 48 -7.74 29.42 7.96
N GLU A 49 -7.80 30.76 7.95
CA GLU A 49 -7.96 31.56 9.16
C GLU A 49 -9.28 31.25 9.88
N ASN A 50 -9.25 31.21 11.21
CA ASN A 50 -10.39 30.90 12.09
C ASN A 50 -10.94 29.47 11.93
N HIS A 51 -10.17 28.56 11.31
CA HIS A 51 -10.53 27.15 11.09
C HIS A 51 -9.41 26.21 11.58
N GLU A 52 -8.78 26.55 12.70
CA GLU A 52 -7.64 25.84 13.26
C GLU A 52 -7.96 24.38 13.57
N SER A 53 -9.21 24.08 13.94
CA SER A 53 -9.68 22.71 14.15
C SER A 53 -9.65 21.87 12.87
N VAL A 54 -10.03 22.45 11.73
CA VAL A 54 -10.02 21.80 10.41
C VAL A 54 -8.59 21.57 9.94
N VAL A 55 -7.72 22.57 10.11
CA VAL A 55 -6.28 22.43 9.87
C VAL A 55 -5.68 21.34 10.76
N GLY A 56 -6.09 21.27 12.02
CA GLY A 56 -5.74 20.18 12.94
C GLY A 56 -6.18 18.81 12.43
N CYS A 57 -7.42 18.68 11.96
CA CYS A 57 -7.94 17.46 11.35
C CYS A 57 -7.14 17.03 10.11
N TYR A 58 -6.74 17.98 9.26
CA TYR A 58 -5.89 17.70 8.10
C TYR A 58 -4.57 17.03 8.52
N TYR A 59 -3.85 17.60 9.49
CA TYR A 59 -2.61 17.00 9.96
C TYR A 59 -2.84 15.67 10.68
N LYS A 60 -3.96 15.53 11.40
CA LYS A 60 -4.33 14.27 12.04
C LYS A 60 -4.59 13.17 11.02
N ALA A 61 -5.27 13.47 9.92
CA ALA A 61 -5.51 12.53 8.83
C ALA A 61 -4.17 12.04 8.23
N TRP A 62 -3.22 12.93 8.00
CA TRP A 62 -1.88 12.54 7.56
C TRP A 62 -1.13 11.70 8.59
N GLU A 63 -1.15 12.08 9.87
CA GLU A 63 -0.53 11.27 10.93
C GLU A 63 -1.06 9.84 10.93
N LEU A 64 -2.39 9.67 10.80
CA LEU A 64 -3.04 8.36 10.71
C LEU A 64 -2.66 7.62 9.43
N ALA A 65 -2.58 8.30 8.29
CA ALA A 65 -2.17 7.70 7.03
C ALA A 65 -0.74 7.13 7.10
N PHE A 66 0.21 7.90 7.65
CA PHE A 66 1.58 7.44 7.86
C PHE A 66 1.67 6.27 8.85
N GLY A 67 0.85 6.28 9.91
CA GLY A 67 0.76 5.15 10.85
C GLY A 67 0.21 3.86 10.24
N ASN A 68 -0.43 3.96 9.07
CA ASN A 68 -0.97 2.83 8.33
C ASN A 68 -0.14 2.40 7.13
N LEU A 69 1.08 2.94 6.98
CA LEU A 69 2.04 2.41 6.02
C LEU A 69 2.50 1.00 6.43
N ARG A 70 2.68 0.13 5.43
CA ARG A 70 3.09 -1.25 5.59
C ARG A 70 4.19 -1.58 4.59
N LYS A 71 5.17 -2.33 5.07
CA LYS A 71 6.25 -2.85 4.22
C LYS A 71 5.68 -3.93 3.29
N ALA A 72 6.05 -3.86 2.02
CA ALA A 72 5.88 -4.99 1.14
C ALA A 72 6.71 -6.18 1.66
N LYS A 73 6.08 -7.35 1.65
CA LYS A 73 6.68 -8.61 2.07
C LYS A 73 6.60 -9.60 0.93
N LYS A 74 7.65 -10.38 0.74
CA LYS A 74 7.75 -11.36 -0.36
C LYS A 74 6.60 -12.37 -0.31
N GLU A 75 6.20 -12.76 0.90
CA GLU A 75 5.12 -13.72 1.16
C GLU A 75 3.74 -13.18 0.78
N ALA A 76 3.57 -11.85 0.79
CA ALA A 76 2.32 -11.19 0.46
C ALA A 76 2.19 -10.84 -1.04
N GLY A 77 3.27 -11.02 -1.83
CA GLY A 77 3.27 -10.78 -3.28
C GLY A 77 3.32 -9.30 -3.71
N PHE A 78 3.33 -8.35 -2.78
CA PHE A 78 3.48 -6.93 -3.10
C PHE A 78 4.93 -6.59 -3.45
N VAL A 79 5.11 -5.81 -4.52
CA VAL A 79 6.43 -5.32 -4.96
C VAL A 79 6.78 -3.94 -4.38
N SER A 80 5.82 -3.26 -3.74
CA SER A 80 5.99 -1.91 -3.20
C SER A 80 5.25 -1.72 -1.89
N ASP A 81 5.85 -0.97 -0.98
CA ASP A 81 5.21 -0.56 0.27
C ASP A 81 3.85 0.10 -0.01
N PHE A 82 2.90 -0.09 0.90
CA PHE A 82 1.51 0.29 0.68
C PHE A 82 0.92 0.97 1.92
N ILE A 83 -0.22 1.62 1.73
CA ILE A 83 -1.04 2.16 2.81
C ILE A 83 -2.25 1.25 3.04
N ASP A 84 -2.45 0.84 4.28
CA ASP A 84 -3.63 0.10 4.71
C ASP A 84 -4.81 1.06 4.92
N THR A 85 -6.00 0.64 4.50
CA THR A 85 -7.26 1.38 4.67
C THR A 85 -7.69 1.57 6.13
N ALA A 86 -7.04 0.90 7.09
CA ALA A 86 -7.30 1.02 8.52
C ALA A 86 -8.76 0.71 8.90
N PHE A 87 -9.43 -0.11 8.10
CA PHE A 87 -10.86 -0.44 8.25
C PHE A 87 -11.07 -1.72 9.06
N ASN A 88 -10.32 -2.79 8.73
CA ASN A 88 -10.18 -4.02 9.49
C ASN A 88 -8.84 -4.71 9.10
N GLY A 89 -8.48 -5.84 9.70
CA GLY A 89 -7.22 -6.54 9.42
C GLY A 89 -7.09 -7.12 7.99
N TYR A 90 -8.02 -6.80 7.10
CA TYR A 90 -8.05 -7.24 5.71
C TYR A 90 -7.92 -6.03 4.77
N LEU A 91 -7.03 -6.18 3.78
CA LEU A 91 -6.94 -5.26 2.65
C LEU A 91 -7.73 -5.85 1.49
N PHE A 92 -8.81 -5.17 1.10
CA PHE A 92 -9.63 -5.59 -0.03
C PHE A 92 -9.16 -4.87 -1.29
N MET A 93 -8.43 -5.59 -2.14
CA MET A 93 -8.19 -5.17 -3.52
C MET A 93 -9.47 -5.47 -4.30
N TRP A 94 -10.07 -4.45 -4.90
CA TRP A 94 -11.13 -4.67 -5.89
C TRP A 94 -10.50 -5.18 -7.19
N ASP A 95 -11.23 -6.06 -7.87
CA ASP A 95 -10.86 -6.79 -9.09
C ASP A 95 -10.21 -5.90 -10.17
#